data_AF-A0A9P6IR01-F1
#
_entry.id   AF-A0A9P6IR01-F1
#
_cell.length_a   1.000
_cell.length_b   1.000
_cell.length_c   1.000
_cell.angle_alpha   90.00
_cell.angle_beta   90.00
_cell.angle_gamma   90.00
#
_symmetry.space_group_name_H-M   'P 1'
#
loop_
_entity.id
_entity.type
_entity.pdbx_description
1 polymer ?
#
loop_
_entity_poly.entity_id
_entity_poly.type
_entity_poly.pdbx_seq_one_letter_code
_entity_poly.pdbx_strand_id
1 'polypeptide(L)' 'PYSTPNDQLSSPSTNPHIASLTSRHLAHVIYTSGSTGKPKGVMIEHQGVVNLMTFRPKMF' A
#
# COMPACT_ATOMS: atom_id res chain seq x y z
N PRO A 1 -11.43 28.94 24.43
CA PRO A 1 -12.77 28.28 24.43
C PRO A 1 -13.37 28.00 23.04
N TYR A 2 -12.63 28.15 21.93
CA TYR A 2 -13.12 27.77 20.61
C TYR A 2 -12.46 26.46 20.18
N SER A 3 -13.03 25.34 20.63
CA SER A 3 -12.77 24.03 20.02
C SER A 3 -13.44 24.02 18.65
N THR A 4 -12.69 23.73 17.61
CA THR A 4 -13.29 23.59 16.28
C THR A 4 -14.05 22.26 16.21
N PRO A 5 -15.21 22.19 15.54
CA PRO A 5 -15.96 20.92 15.40
C PRO A 5 -15.18 19.78 14.71
N ASN A 6 -14.02 20.07 14.13
CA ASN A 6 -13.19 19.12 13.40
C ASN A 6 -12.11 18.42 14.25
N ASP A 7 -11.96 18.74 15.53
CA ASP A 7 -10.96 18.11 16.41
C ASP A 7 -11.29 16.65 16.79
N GLN A 8 -12.33 16.04 16.22
CA GLN A 8 -12.82 14.69 16.55
C GLN A 8 -12.99 13.79 15.32
N LEU A 9 -12.19 13.97 14.25
CA LEU A 9 -12.08 12.92 13.24
C LEU A 9 -11.17 11.80 13.78
N SER A 10 -11.74 10.95 14.63
CA SER A 10 -11.07 9.74 15.11
C SER A 10 -10.62 8.91 13.91
N SER A 11 -9.32 8.70 13.78
CA SER A 11 -8.81 7.72 12.81
C SER A 11 -9.36 6.35 13.20
N PRO A 12 -9.81 5.52 12.23
CA PRO A 12 -10.27 4.19 12.55
C PRO A 12 -9.12 3.41 13.22
N SER A 13 -9.39 2.86 14.40
CA SER A 13 -8.41 2.06 15.16
C SER A 13 -8.16 0.67 14.58
N THR A 14 -8.88 0.32 13.51
CA THR A 14 -8.83 -0.99 12.86
C THR A 14 -8.64 -0.84 11.35
N ASN A 15 -8.01 -1.83 10.75
CA ASN A 15 -7.88 -1.90 9.31
C ASN A 15 -9.26 -2.13 8.66
N PRO A 16 -9.54 -1.52 7.50
CA PRO A 16 -10.77 -1.78 6.77
C PRO A 16 -10.84 -3.25 6.35
N HIS A 17 -11.95 -3.90 6.68
CA HIS A 17 -12.18 -5.29 6.31
C HIS A 17 -12.90 -5.35 4.95
N ILE A 18 -12.25 -5.96 3.96
CA ILE A 18 -12.80 -6.17 2.62
C ILE A 18 -12.93 -7.69 2.42
N ALA A 19 -14.15 -8.20 2.40
CA ALA A 19 -14.43 -9.64 2.46
C ALA A 19 -13.79 -10.46 1.33
N SER A 20 -13.60 -9.89 0.14
CA SER A 20 -13.00 -10.54 -1.02
C SER A 20 -11.51 -10.21 -1.23
N LEU A 21 -10.89 -9.46 -0.33
CA LEU A 21 -9.48 -9.10 -0.47
C LEU A 21 -8.59 -10.31 -0.20
N THR A 22 -7.66 -10.54 -1.11
CA THR A 22 -6.68 -11.64 -1.04
C THR A 22 -5.28 -11.12 -1.33
N SER A 23 -4.26 -11.89 -0.97
CA SER A 23 -2.85 -11.53 -1.19
C SER A 23 -2.46 -11.35 -2.67
N ARG A 24 -3.31 -11.80 -3.60
CA ARG A 24 -3.12 -11.67 -5.06
C ARG A 24 -3.65 -10.37 -5.64
N HIS A 25 -4.28 -9.52 -4.83
CA HIS A 25 -4.70 -8.20 -5.29
C HIS A 25 -3.48 -7.26 -5.39
N LEU A 26 -3.57 -6.29 -6.29
CA LEU A 26 -2.53 -5.28 -6.47
C LEU A 26 -2.44 -4.40 -5.23
N ALA A 27 -1.23 -4.29 -4.69
CA ALA A 27 -0.89 -3.35 -3.66
C ALA A 27 -0.39 -2.03 -4.28
N HIS A 28 0.51 -2.10 -5.26
CA HIS A 28 1.20 -0.93 -5.83
C HIS A 28 1.35 -1.02 -7.35
N VAL A 29 1.43 0.14 -8.00
CA VAL A 29 1.90 0.28 -9.38
C VAL A 29 3.06 1.27 -9.40
N ILE A 30 4.23 0.83 -9.88
CA ILE A 30 5.40 1.69 -10.01
C ILE A 30 5.61 2.03 -11.49
N TYR A 31 5.65 3.32 -11.80
CA TYR A 31 5.93 3.78 -13.17
C TYR A 31 7.42 3.96 -13.38
N THR A 32 7.92 3.43 -14.49
CA THR A 32 9.33 3.57 -14.90
C THR A 32 9.41 4.16 -16.29
N SER A 33 10.49 4.91 -16.56
CA SER A 33 10.74 5.46 -17.90
C SER A 33 10.91 4.32 -18.90
N GLY A 34 10.11 4.32 -19.97
CA GLY A 34 10.19 3.32 -21.04
C GLY A 34 11.12 3.79 -22.16
N SER A 35 11.88 2.87 -22.74
CA SER A 35 12.76 3.15 -23.89
C SER A 35 12.02 3.66 -25.14
N THR A 36 10.70 3.48 -25.21
CA THR A 36 9.83 3.94 -26.29
C THR A 36 9.16 5.29 -25.98
N GLY A 37 9.62 6.02 -24.96
CA GLY A 37 9.08 7.32 -24.54
C GLY A 37 7.75 7.26 -23.77
N LYS A 38 7.16 6.07 -23.60
CA LYS A 38 5.95 5.85 -22.79
C LYS A 38 6.30 5.13 -21.48
N PRO A 39 5.96 5.68 -20.31
CA PRO A 39 6.20 5.01 -19.04
C PRO A 39 5.51 3.64 -18.95
N LYS A 40 6.20 2.66 -18.35
CA LYS A 40 5.66 1.32 -18.10
C LYS A 40 5.19 1.22 -16.65
N GLY A 41 4.01 0.65 -16.42
CA GLY A 41 3.48 0.37 -15.08
C GLY A 41 3.87 -1.03 -14.63
N VAL A 42 4.59 -1.13 -13.51
CA VAL A 42 4.93 -2.39 -12.86
C VAL A 42 3.89 -2.66 -11.77
N MET A 43 3.05 -3.67 -11.98
CA MET A 43 2.00 -4.08 -11.05
C MET A 43 2.57 -5.03 -9.99
N ILE A 44 2.36 -4.70 -8.71
CA ILE A 44 2.89 -5.47 -7.58
C ILE A 44 1.73 -5.92 -6.68
N GLU A 45 1.59 -7.23 -6.50
CA GLU A 45 0.61 -7.82 -5.58
C GLU A 45 1.07 -7.77 -4.12
N HIS A 46 0.13 -7.82 -3.17
CA HIS A 46 0.45 -7.85 -1.73
C HIS A 46 1.42 -8.98 -1.36
N GLN A 47 1.26 -10.18 -1.94
CA GLN A 47 2.13 -11.32 -1.66
C GLN A 47 3.60 -11.05 -2.01
N GLY A 48 3.88 -10.32 -3.08
CA GLY A 48 5.24 -9.98 -3.51
C GLY A 48 5.92 -9.06 -2.50
N VAL A 49 5.18 -8.10 -1.96
CA VAL A 49 5.68 -7.19 -0.92
C VAL A 49 5.98 -7.96 0.36
N VAL A 50 5.06 -8.83 0.80
CA VAL A 50 5.28 -9.66 2.01
C VAL A 50 6.50 -10.56 1.84
N ASN A 51 6.63 -11.25 0.70
CA ASN A 51 7.78 -12.12 0.44
C ASN A 51 9.11 -11.34 0.52
N LEU A 52 9.16 -10.12 -0.02
CA LEU A 52 10.34 -9.25 0.10
C LEU A 52 10.66 -8.90 1.56
N MET A 53 9.65 -8.57 2.37
CA MET A 53 9.84 -8.23 3.78
C MET A 53 10.24 -9.44 4.62
N THR A 54 9.70 -10.62 4.32
CA THR A 54 10.01 -11.87 5.03
C THR A 54 11.40 -12.40 4.68
N PHE A 55 11.81 -12.30 3.41
CA PHE A 55 13.13 -12.75 2.97
C PHE A 55 14.26 -11.87 3.49
N ARG A 56 14.02 -10.57 3.67
CA ARG A 56 15.05 -9.67 4.19
C ARG A 56 15.49 -10.12 5.59
N PRO A 57 16.75 -10.54 5.78
CA PRO A 57 17.25 -10.82 7.11
C PRO A 57 17.07 -9.56 7.94
N LYS A 58 16.62 -9.71 9.20
CA LYS A 58 16.52 -8.61 10.16
C LYS A 58 17.85 -7.88 10.16
N MET A 59 17.84 -6.70 9.55
CA MET A 59 18.96 -5.78 9.65
C MET A 59 18.85 -5.24 11.07
N PHE A 60 19.70 -5.80 11.95
CA PHE A 60 19.89 -5.31 13.31
C PHE A 60 20.46 -3.89 13.28
#